data_AF-A0A424YRU4-F1
#
_entry.id   AF-A0A424YRU4-F1
#
_cell.length_a   1.000
_cell.length_b   1.000
_cell.length_c   1.000
_cell.angle_alpha   90.00
_cell.angle_beta   90.00
_cell.angle_gamma   90.00
#
_symmetry.space_group_name_H-M   'P 1'
#
loop_
_entity.id
_entity.type
_entity.pdbx_description
1 polymer ?
#
loop_
_entity_poly.entity_id
_entity_poly.type
_entity_poly.pdbx_seq_one_letter_code
_entity_poly.pdbx_strand_id
1 'polypeptide(L)'
;MKTLPFNRGPNDRITVQCATGEVPVHTRCAYCRHCAGIRIGKRVTPNPITQTYGKVKRSMSVDEELINAGLMFNTLAADPRAEAIECADEKETGYARITAR
;
A
#
# COMPACT_ATOMS: atom_id res chain seq x y z
N MET A 1 -5.87 -12.34 -7.17
CA MET A 1 -5.29 -11.55 -6.04
C MET A 1 -4.32 -12.40 -5.24
N LYS A 2 -3.29 -11.81 -4.64
CA LYS A 2 -2.23 -12.47 -3.85
C LYS A 2 -2.05 -11.78 -2.51
N THR A 3 -1.86 -12.56 -1.45
CA THR A 3 -1.53 -12.04 -0.12
C THR A 3 -0.02 -12.06 0.07
N LEU A 4 0.57 -10.90 0.38
CA LEU A 4 2.00 -10.72 0.62
C LEU A 4 2.23 -10.50 2.12
N PRO A 5 2.70 -11.52 2.87
CA PRO A 5 2.88 -11.41 4.32
C PRO A 5 3.89 -10.34 4.70
N PHE A 6 3.62 -9.63 5.80
CA PHE A 6 4.56 -8.67 6.37
C PHE A 6 5.76 -9.37 6.96
N ASN A 7 6.95 -8.92 6.56
CA ASN A 7 8.18 -9.19 7.26
C ASN A 7 8.50 -7.95 8.12
N ARG A 8 8.32 -8.08 9.43
CA ARG A 8 8.59 -7.00 10.40
C ARG A 8 10.04 -7.09 10.87
N GLY A 9 10.82 -6.07 10.53
CA GLY A 9 12.20 -5.88 10.96
C GLY A 9 12.34 -4.88 12.11
N PRO A 10 13.58 -4.54 12.50
CA PRO A 10 13.84 -3.53 13.53
C PRO A 10 13.36 -2.14 13.10
N ASN A 11 13.10 -1.26 14.08
CA ASN A 11 12.72 0.14 13.88
C ASN A 11 11.45 0.33 13.02
N ASP A 12 10.41 -0.46 13.30
CA ASP A 12 9.12 -0.43 12.58
C ASP A 12 9.24 -0.63 11.06
N ARG A 13 10.36 -1.20 10.59
CA ARG A 13 10.53 -1.53 9.17
C ARG A 13 9.62 -2.70 8.84
N ILE A 14 8.69 -2.48 7.90
CA ILE A 14 7.84 -3.54 7.34
C ILE A 14 8.18 -3.72 5.87
N THR A 15 8.52 -4.94 5.46
CA THR A 15 8.76 -5.33 4.06
C THR A 15 7.80 -6.44 3.62
N VAL A 16 7.65 -6.61 2.32
CA VAL A 16 6.93 -7.74 1.70
C VAL A 16 7.74 -8.30 0.54
N GLN A 17 7.56 -9.59 0.24
CA GLN A 17 8.10 -10.20 -0.97
C GLN A 17 7.21 -9.85 -2.17
N CYS A 18 7.71 -9.03 -3.08
CA CYS A 18 7.07 -8.71 -4.35
C CYS A 18 7.76 -9.49 -5.48
N ALA A 19 7.15 -9.57 -6.66
CA ALA A 19 7.81 -10.18 -7.83
C ALA A 19 9.11 -9.45 -8.23
N THR A 20 9.24 -8.16 -7.90
CA THR A 20 10.50 -7.39 -8.05
C THR A 20 11.50 -7.58 -6.90
N GLY A 21 11.23 -8.49 -5.96
CA GLY A 21 12.02 -8.73 -4.75
C GLY A 21 11.43 -8.10 -3.49
N GLU A 22 12.21 -8.04 -2.42
CA GLU A 22 11.79 -7.45 -1.15
C GLU A 22 11.58 -5.94 -1.30
N VAL A 23 10.38 -5.46 -0.95
CA VAL A 23 10.03 -4.05 -1.03
C VAL A 23 9.50 -3.52 0.31
N PRO A 24 9.85 -2.28 0.70
CA PRO A 24 9.30 -1.66 1.89
C PRO A 24 7.82 -1.33 1.72
N VAL A 25 7.02 -1.61 2.75
CA VAL A 25 5.57 -1.41 2.74
C VAL A 25 5.24 0.09 2.67
N HIS A 26 5.78 0.87 3.62
CA HIS A 26 5.44 2.28 3.78
C HIS A 26 5.85 3.18 2.60
N THR A 27 7.03 2.97 2.03
CA THR A 27 7.62 3.89 1.04
C THR A 27 7.51 3.41 -0.39
N ARG A 28 7.24 2.12 -0.63
CA ARG A 28 7.18 1.54 -1.98
C ARG A 28 5.86 0.83 -2.23
N CYS A 29 5.50 -0.19 -1.44
CA CYS A 29 4.29 -0.96 -1.68
C CYS A 29 3.01 -0.10 -1.60
N ALA A 30 2.96 0.84 -0.66
CA ALA A 30 1.87 1.81 -0.49
C ALA A 30 1.54 2.61 -1.76
N TYR A 31 2.54 2.88 -2.60
CA TYR A 31 2.42 3.66 -3.83
C TYR A 31 2.39 2.78 -5.08
N CYS A 32 2.23 1.47 -4.93
CA CYS A 32 2.08 0.56 -6.05
C CYS A 32 0.62 0.58 -6.55
N ARG A 33 0.41 0.66 -7.88
CA ARG A 33 -0.92 0.57 -8.49
C ARG A 33 -1.61 -0.78 -8.23
N HIS A 34 -0.83 -1.81 -7.89
CA HIS A 34 -1.32 -3.14 -7.57
C HIS A 34 -1.65 -3.34 -6.10
N CYS A 35 -1.34 -2.38 -5.23
CA CYS A 35 -1.66 -2.47 -3.81
C CYS A 35 -3.17 -2.27 -3.62
N ALA A 36 -3.91 -3.36 -3.43
CA ALA A 36 -5.34 -3.35 -3.22
C ALA A 36 -5.70 -2.91 -1.80
N GLY A 37 -4.86 -3.27 -0.81
CA GLY A 37 -5.09 -2.88 0.58
C GLY A 37 -4.20 -3.64 1.57
N ILE A 38 -4.47 -3.41 2.86
CA ILE A 38 -3.83 -4.08 3.99
C ILE A 38 -4.81 -5.07 4.60
N ARG A 39 -4.37 -6.30 4.83
CA ARG A 39 -5.11 -7.30 5.59
C ARG A 39 -4.89 -7.08 7.08
N ILE A 40 -5.99 -6.82 7.80
CA ILE A 40 -6.04 -6.59 9.24
C ILE A 40 -6.98 -7.64 9.85
N GLY A 41 -6.40 -8.69 10.41
CA GLY A 41 -7.14 -9.91 10.79
C GLY A 41 -7.99 -10.44 9.63
N LYS A 42 -9.31 -10.52 9.83
CA LYS A 42 -10.24 -11.07 8.81
C LYS A 42 -10.68 -10.06 7.74
N ARG A 43 -10.26 -8.80 7.82
CA ARG A 43 -10.72 -7.72 6.93
C ARG A 43 -9.59 -7.22 6.06
N VAL A 44 -9.94 -6.78 4.85
CA VAL A 44 -9.03 -6.05 3.97
C VAL A 44 -9.45 -4.59 3.98
N THR A 45 -8.57 -3.73 4.48
CA THR A 45 -8.75 -2.28 4.42
C THR A 45 -8.14 -1.79 3.11
N PRO A 46 -8.92 -1.17 2.21
CA PRO A 46 -8.40 -0.67 0.94
C PRO A 46 -7.26 0.32 1.13
N ASN A 47 -6.36 0.40 0.15
CA ASN A 47 -5.27 1.36 0.21
C ASN A 47 -5.80 2.81 0.02
N PRO A 48 -5.74 3.69 1.04
CA PRO A 48 -6.22 5.06 0.94
C PRO A 48 -5.49 5.90 -0.10
N ILE A 49 -4.20 5.60 -0.39
CA ILE A 49 -3.41 6.32 -1.40
C ILE A 49 -3.99 6.05 -2.79
N THR A 50 -4.23 4.78 -3.14
CA THR A 50 -4.77 4.42 -4.45
C THR A 50 -6.20 4.94 -4.64
N GLN A 51 -7.01 4.95 -3.57
CA GLN A 51 -8.34 5.57 -3.59
C GLN A 51 -8.27 7.08 -3.87
N THR A 52 -7.31 7.77 -3.27
CA THR A 52 -7.13 9.22 -3.46
C THR A 52 -6.69 9.51 -4.89
N TYR A 53 -5.70 8.79 -5.41
CA TYR A 53 -5.27 8.89 -6.82
C TYR A 53 -6.41 8.64 -7.81
N GLY A 54 -7.35 7.73 -7.50
CA GLY A 54 -8.54 7.48 -8.33
C GLY A 54 -9.54 8.65 -8.38
N LYS A 55 -9.48 9.58 -7.42
CA LYS A 55 -10.37 10.75 -7.31
C LYS A 55 -9.77 12.03 -7.88
N VAL A 56 -8.49 12.03 -8.26
CA VAL A 56 -7.77 13.23 -8.69
C VAL A 56 -8.33 13.77 -10.01
N LYS A 57 -9.16 14.82 -9.90
CA LYS A 57 -9.32 15.85 -10.94
C LYS A 57 -8.47 17.03 -10.48
N ARG A 58 -7.30 17.21 -11.12
CA ARG A 58 -6.26 18.24 -10.85
C ARG A 58 -6.75 19.46 -10.04
N SER A 59 -6.48 19.49 -8.73
CA SER A 59 -6.66 20.68 -7.88
C SER A 59 -5.67 20.65 -6.70
N MET A 60 -5.40 21.80 -6.08
CA MET A 60 -4.42 21.93 -4.99
C MET A 60 -4.78 21.16 -3.70
N SER A 61 -6.04 20.76 -3.52
CA SER A 61 -6.45 19.91 -2.37
C SER A 61 -5.90 18.48 -2.45
N VAL A 62 -5.42 18.06 -3.63
CA VAL A 62 -4.94 16.70 -3.88
C VAL A 62 -3.67 16.39 -3.10
N ASP A 63 -2.78 17.36 -2.90
CA ASP A 63 -1.52 17.12 -2.18
C ASP A 63 -1.77 16.86 -0.69
N GLU A 64 -2.68 17.61 -0.06
CA GLU A 64 -3.07 17.39 1.34
C GLU A 64 -3.82 16.07 1.53
N GLU A 65 -4.73 15.73 0.61
CA GLU A 65 -5.42 14.43 0.62
C GLU A 65 -4.45 13.26 0.49
N LEU A 66 -3.44 13.37 -0.37
CA LEU A 66 -2.40 12.35 -0.54
C LEU A 66 -1.52 12.20 0.70
N ILE A 67 -1.17 13.31 1.35
CA ILE A 67 -0.44 13.29 2.63
C ILE A 67 -1.27 12.57 3.70
N ASN A 68 -2.55 12.95 3.85
CA ASN A 68 -3.46 12.33 4.80
C ASN A 68 -3.67 10.84 4.51
N ALA A 69 -3.80 10.46 3.24
CA ALA A 69 -3.88 9.06 2.82
C ALA A 69 -2.61 8.28 3.18
N GLY A 70 -1.43 8.88 3.01
CA GLY A 70 -0.15 8.28 3.42
C GLY A 70 -0.07 8.04 4.93
N LEU A 71 -0.47 9.01 5.74
CA LEU A 71 -0.53 8.87 7.20
C LEU A 71 -1.51 7.77 7.62
N MET A 72 -2.69 7.72 6.99
CA MET A 72 -3.67 6.67 7.24
C MET A 72 -3.13 5.29 6.87
N PHE A 73 -2.48 5.15 5.71
CA PHE A 73 -1.83 3.89 5.32
C PHE A 73 -0.79 3.45 6.34
N ASN A 74 0.07 4.37 6.80
CA ASN A 74 1.09 4.07 7.81
C ASN A 74 0.47 3.59 9.13
N THR A 75 -0.61 4.24 9.56
CA THR A 75 -1.35 3.85 10.78
C THR A 75 -1.94 2.44 10.64
N LEU A 76 -2.53 2.14 9.48
CA LEU A 76 -3.10 0.81 9.19
C LEU A 76 -2.02 -0.27 9.14
N ALA A 77 -0.87 0.01 8.53
CA ALA A 77 0.24 -0.95 8.45
C ALA A 77 0.91 -1.18 9.82
N ALA A 78 0.90 -0.15 10.68
CA ALA A 78 1.40 -0.25 12.05
C ALA A 78 0.46 -1.00 13.00
N ASP A 79 -0.84 -1.16 12.69
CA ASP A 79 -1.79 -1.92 13.51
C ASP A 79 -1.19 -3.32 13.82
N PRO A 80 -1.13 -3.73 15.11
CA PRO A 80 -0.57 -5.03 15.49
C PRO A 80 -1.26 -6.23 14.82
N ARG A 81 -2.50 -6.06 14.35
CA ARG A 81 -3.28 -7.08 13.65
C ARG A 81 -3.10 -7.03 12.13
N ALA A 82 -2.34 -6.05 11.61
CA ALA A 82 -1.97 -5.99 10.21
C ALA A 82 -0.89 -7.03 9.89
N GLU A 83 -1.22 -7.94 8.98
CA GLU A 83 -0.41 -9.14 8.72
C GLU A 83 0.11 -9.23 7.28
N ALA A 84 -0.52 -8.55 6.33
CA ALA A 84 -0.17 -8.67 4.92
C ALA A 84 -0.66 -7.51 4.05
N ILE A 85 -0.06 -7.36 2.87
CA ILE A 85 -0.63 -6.60 1.75
C ILE A 85 -1.45 -7.53 0.87
N GLU A 86 -2.64 -7.08 0.47
CA GLU A 86 -3.38 -7.67 -0.64
C GLU A 86 -2.93 -7.02 -1.95
N CYS A 87 -2.32 -7.82 -2.81
CA CYS A 87 -1.77 -7.43 -4.10
C CYS A 87 -2.66 -7.93 -5.24
N ALA A 88 -3.02 -7.02 -6.14
CA ALA A 88 -3.80 -7.29 -7.35
C ALA A 88 -2.92 -7.63 -8.57
N ASP A 89 -1.60 -7.81 -8.42
CA ASP A 89 -0.71 -8.23 -9.50
C ASP A 89 -0.79 -9.74 -9.72
N GLU A 90 -1.71 -10.18 -10.59
CA GLU A 90 -1.90 -11.59 -10.90
C GLU A 90 -0.84 -12.15 -11.84
N LYS A 91 -0.22 -11.29 -12.66
CA LYS A 91 0.74 -11.66 -13.70
C LYS A 91 2.21 -11.55 -13.27
N GLU A 92 2.46 -11.27 -11.99
CA GLU A 92 3.83 -11.12 -11.45
C GLU A 92 4.65 -10.05 -12.19
N THR A 93 3.97 -9.00 -12.64
CA THR A 93 4.64 -7.85 -13.28
C THR A 93 5.48 -7.04 -12.31
N GLY A 94 5.24 -7.21 -11.00
CA GLY A 94 6.00 -6.61 -9.93
C GLY A 94 5.59 -5.18 -9.60
N TYR A 95 6.51 -4.44 -8.99
CA TYR A 95 6.25 -3.07 -8.57
C TYR A 95 5.99 -2.15 -9.76
N ALA A 96 4.83 -1.49 -9.75
CA ALA A 96 4.49 -0.43 -10.69
C ALA A 96 3.92 0.77 -9.91
N ARG A 97 4.63 1.90 -9.99
CA ARG A 97 4.24 3.14 -9.30
C ARG A 97 2.87 3.60 -9.79
N ILE A 98 2.01 4.02 -8.87
CA ILE A 98 0.77 4.70 -9.22
C ILE A 98 1.09 6.10 -9.76
N THR A 99 0.49 6.43 -10.89
CA THR A 99 0.58 7.75 -11.52
C THR A 99 -0.83 8.31 -11.62
N ALA A 100 -0.99 9.62 -11.47
CA ALA A 100 -2.25 10.27 -11.85
C ALA A 100 -2.53 9.99 -13.33
N ARG A 101 -3.78 9.67 -13.66
CA ARG A 101 -4.24 9.52 -15.05
C ARG A 101 -4.54 10.88 -15.66
#